data_AF-A0A7V3KNS9-F1
#
_entry.id   AF-A0A7V3KNS9-F1
#
_cell.length_a   1.000
_cell.length_b   1.000
_cell.length_c   1.000
_cell.angle_alpha   90.00
_cell.angle_beta   90.00
_cell.angle_gamma   90.00
#
_symmetry.space_group_name_H-M   'P 1'
#
loop_
_entity.id
_entity.type
_entity.pdbx_description
1 polymer ?
#
loop_
_entity_poly.entity_id
_entity_poly.type
_entity_poly.pdbx_seq_one_letter_code
_entity_poly.pdbx_strand_id
1 'polypeptide(L)' 'MTKVIEVGNVKIGGNNPIVLIAGPCVIESEEITLKTAENIKKI' A
#
# COMPACT_ATOMS: atom_id res chain seq x y z
N MET A 1 18.38 -15.46 -4.88
CA MET A 1 17.52 -15.02 -3.76
C MET A 1 17.15 -13.56 -4.02
N THR A 2 15.87 -13.20 -3.99
CA THR A 2 15.42 -11.83 -4.26
C THR A 2 15.72 -10.93 -3.07
N LYS A 3 16.21 -9.71 -3.31
CA LYS A 3 16.51 -8.71 -2.26
C LYS A 3 15.23 -8.30 -1.53
N VAL A 4 15.29 -8.18 -0.20
CA VAL A 4 14.21 -7.62 0.63
C VAL A 4 14.40 -6.12 0.78
N ILE A 5 13.32 -5.36 0.57
CA ILE A 5 13.27 -3.90 0.75
C ILE A 5 12.29 -3.59 1.90
N GLU A 6 12.70 -2.73 2.82
CA GLU A 6 11.86 -2.28 3.93
C GLU A 6 11.37 -0.85 3.68
N VAL A 7 10.05 -0.65 3.76
CA VAL A 7 9.38 0.66 3.64
C VAL A 7 8.51 0.84 4.89
N GLY A 8 8.97 1.64 5.84
CA GLY A 8 8.34 1.73 7.15
C GLY A 8 8.30 0.37 7.83
N ASN A 9 7.10 -0.14 8.11
CA ASN A 9 6.87 -1.46 8.71
C ASN A 9 6.56 -2.57 7.69
N VAL A 10 6.67 -2.32 6.38
CA VAL A 10 6.36 -3.28 5.31
C VAL A 10 7.64 -3.83 4.68
N LYS A 11 7.73 -5.15 4.50
CA LYS A 11 8.85 -5.84 3.84
C LYS A 11 8.42 -6.38 2.47
N ILE A 12 9.15 -6.02 1.42
CA ILE A 12 8.84 -6.35 0.02
C ILE A 12 9.92 -7.28 -0.54
N GLY A 13 9.50 -8.39 -1.16
CA GLY A 13 10.40 -9.35 -1.83
C GLY A 13 10.84 -10.53 -0.96
N GLY A 14 11.62 -11.44 -1.54
CA GLY A 14 12.06 -12.68 -0.88
C GLY A 14 10.89 -13.67 -0.68
N ASN A 15 10.82 -14.27 0.52
CA ASN A 15 9.73 -15.19 0.93
C ASN A 15 8.68 -14.50 1.82
N ASN A 16 8.58 -13.16 1.75
CA ASN A 16 7.56 -12.41 2.50
C ASN A 16 6.19 -12.48 1.78
N PRO A 17 5.07 -12.21 2.49
CA PRO A 17 3.75 -12.13 1.89
C PRO A 17 3.66 -11.12 0.74
N ILE A 18 2.64 -11.28 -0.11
CA ILE A 18 2.33 -10.32 -1.16
C ILE A 18 1.98 -8.95 -0.55
N VAL A 19 2.45 -7.88 -1.17
CA VAL A 19 2.19 -6.49 -0.75
C VAL A 19 1.21 -5.84 -1.72
N LEU A 20 0.15 -5.23 -1.18
CA LEU A 20 -0.83 -4.46 -1.94
C LEU A 20 -0.39 -2.99 -2.01
N ILE A 21 -0.26 -2.48 -3.23
CA ILE A 21 -0.15 -1.04 -3.49
C ILE A 21 -1.49 -0.62 -4.10
N ALA A 22 -2.28 0.14 -3.34
CA ALA A 22 -3.61 0.56 -3.74
C ALA A 22 -3.86 2.02 -3.37
N GLY A 23 -4.68 2.68 -4.18
CA GLY A 23 -5.06 4.08 -4.04
C GLY A 23 -5.86 4.53 -5.25
N PRO A 24 -6.39 5.77 -5.25
CA PRO A 24 -6.97 6.33 -6.46
C PRO A 24 -5.88 6.51 -7.53
N CYS A 25 -6.26 6.49 -8.80
CA CYS A 25 -5.31 6.71 -9.90
C CYS A 25 -4.66 8.10 -9.83
N VAL A 26 -5.34 9.08 -9.25
CA VAL A 26 -4.88 10.47 -9.06
C VAL A 26 -5.49 11.04 -7.78
N ILE A 27 -4.81 11.98 -7.14
CA ILE A 27 -5.35 12.73 -6.00
C ILE A 27 -6.29 13.81 -6.55
N GLU A 28 -7.60 13.59 -6.42
CA GLU A 28 -8.64 14.51 -6.90
C GLU A 28 -9.06 15.52 -5.81
N SER A 29 -9.29 15.03 -4.59
CA SER A 29 -9.64 15.83 -3.42
C SER A 29 -9.19 15.14 -2.13
N GLU A 30 -9.10 15.90 -1.05
CA GLU A 30 -8.74 15.38 0.27
C GLU A 30 -9.75 14.33 0.76
N GLU A 31 -11.05 14.61 0.59
CA GLU A 31 -12.13 13.69 0.99
C GLU A 31 -12.05 12.34 0.28
N ILE A 32 -11.92 12.34 -1.05
CA ILE A 32 -11.83 11.10 -1.84
C ILE A 32 -10.58 10.31 -1.45
N THR A 33 -9.46 11.02 -1.24
CA THR A 33 -8.17 10.41 -0.88
C THR A 33 -8.26 9.71 0.48
N LEU A 34 -8.76 10.40 1.50
CA LEU A 34 -8.88 9.84 2.85
C LEU A 34 -9.90 8.70 2.90
N LYS A 35 -11.07 8.87 2.28
CA LYS A 35 -12.10 7.82 2.20
C LYS A 35 -11.59 6.55 1.50
N THR A 36 -10.79 6.70 0.45
CA THR A 36 -10.19 5.57 -0.26
C THR A 36 -9.17 4.85 0.63
N ALA A 37 -8.28 5.60 1.30
CA ALA A 37 -7.31 5.03 2.22
C ALA A 37 -7.96 4.30 3.41
N GLU A 38 -9.03 4.86 3.99
CA GLU A 38 -9.80 4.22 5.05
C GLU A 38 -10.43 2.89 4.63
N ASN A 39 -10.95 2.81 3.40
CA ASN A 39 -11.53 1.58 2.89
C ASN A 39 -10.47 0.53 2.59
N ILE A 40 -9.32 0.91 2.04
CA ILE A 40 -8.19 0.00 1.79
C ILE A 40 -7.66 -0.58 3.11
N LYS A 41 -7.57 0.22 4.17
CA LYS A 41 -7.10 -0.22 5.50
C LYS A 41 -7.97 -1.34 6.12
N LYS A 42 -9.21 -1.50 5.67
CA LYS A 42 -10.14 -2.54 6.15
C LYS A 42 -10.00 -3.88 5.42
N ILE A 43 -9.22 -3.93 4.34
CA ILE A 43 -8.89 -5.14 3.57
C ILE A 43 -7.75 -5.87 4.27
#